data_AF-A0A497AF18-F1
#
_entry.id   AF-A0A497AF18-F1
#
_cell.length_a   1.000
_cell.length_b   1.000
_cell.length_c   1.000
_cell.angle_alpha   90.00
_cell.angle_beta   90.00
_cell.angle_gamma   90.00
#
_symmetry.space_group_name_H-M   'P 1'
#
loop_
_entity.id
_entity.type
_entity.pdbx_description
1 polymer ?
#
loop_
_entity_poly.entity_id
_entity_poly.type
_entity_poly.pdbx_seq_one_letter_code
_entity_poly.pdbx_strand_id
1 'polypeptide(L)'
;RCFDVADRVIEERAGFTRIERIRAWDACTSTNYRRAAGGHNSRPTKPGRIRNRFFCKFCYYPEDFGPLGCVGCGRCVVSCPVDIDIREVMGDVAAR
;
A
#
# COMPACT_ATOMS: atom_id res chain seq x y z
N ARG A 1 1.36 -3.29 9.11
CA ARG A 1 1.07 -4.09 7.89
C ARG A 1 -0.36 -3.78 7.53
N CYS A 2 -0.63 -3.26 6.34
CA CYS A 2 -1.98 -2.92 5.92
C CYS A 2 -2.73 -4.21 5.55
N PHE A 3 -4.03 -4.25 5.78
CA PHE A 3 -4.89 -5.36 5.39
C PHE A 3 -6.24 -4.79 4.98
N ASP A 4 -6.92 -5.50 4.10
CA ASP A 4 -8.30 -5.22 3.72
C ASP A 4 -9.23 -6.23 4.40
N VAL A 5 -10.48 -5.83 4.61
CA VAL A 5 -11.53 -6.66 5.19
C VAL A 5 -12.73 -6.62 4.27
N ALA A 6 -13.13 -7.79 3.78
CA ALA A 6 -14.29 -7.94 2.93
C ALA A 6 -15.32 -8.88 3.56
N ASP A 7 -16.57 -8.48 3.51
CA ASP A 7 -17.71 -9.30 3.93
C ASP A 7 -18.32 -9.95 2.67
N ARG A 8 -18.42 -11.28 2.68
CA ARG A 8 -18.97 -12.08 1.59
C ARG A 8 -20.22 -12.79 2.09
N VAL A 9 -21.35 -12.58 1.42
CA VAL A 9 -22.56 -13.38 1.65
C VAL A 9 -22.28 -14.80 1.16
N ILE A 10 -22.40 -15.77 2.07
CA ILE A 10 -22.20 -17.20 1.77
C ILE A 10 -23.52 -17.95 1.69
N GLU A 11 -24.58 -17.43 2.31
CA GLU A 11 -25.92 -18.02 2.26
C GLU A 11 -26.97 -16.94 2.51
N GLU A 12 -28.04 -16.95 1.71
CA GLU A 12 -29.19 -16.04 1.87
C GLU A 12 -30.49 -16.83 1.73
N ARG A 13 -31.36 -16.72 2.74
CA ARG A 13 -32.69 -17.33 2.82
C ARG A 13 -33.66 -16.34 3.46
N ALA A 14 -34.97 -16.60 3.35
CA ALA A 14 -35.98 -15.72 3.95
C ALA A 14 -35.74 -15.57 5.47
N GLY A 15 -35.43 -14.34 5.90
CA GLY A 15 -35.13 -14.01 7.30
C GLY A 15 -33.75 -14.44 7.81
N PHE A 16 -32.86 -14.94 6.95
CA PHE A 16 -31.53 -15.42 7.34
C PHE A 16 -30.47 -15.08 6.30
N THR A 17 -29.41 -14.40 6.73
CA THR A 17 -28.22 -14.13 5.91
C THR A 17 -26.99 -14.59 6.69
N ARG A 18 -26.19 -15.47 6.09
CA ARG A 18 -24.89 -15.88 6.62
C ARG A 18 -23.79 -15.16 5.86
N ILE A 19 -22.93 -14.47 6.61
CA ILE A 19 -21.82 -13.68 6.07
C ILE A 19 -20.51 -14.28 6.59
N GLU A 20 -19.53 -14.38 5.70
CA GLU A 20 -18.14 -14.66 6.03
C GLU A 20 -17.33 -13.36 5.96
N ARG A 21 -16.54 -13.07 7.00
CA ARG A 21 -15.62 -11.93 7.03
C ARG A 21 -14.19 -12.40 6.76
N ILE A 22 -13.62 -11.92 5.66
CA ILE A 22 -12.28 -12.30 5.19
C ILE A 22 -11.31 -11.15 5.44
N ARG A 23 -10.14 -11.46 6.02
CA ARG A 23 -9.01 -10.54 6.13
C ARG A 23 -7.94 -10.92 5.11
N ALA A 24 -7.61 -10.01 4.20
CA ALA A 24 -6.56 -10.19 3.21
C ALA A 24 -5.42 -9.19 3.45
N TRP A 25 -4.17 -9.63 3.32
CA TRP A 25 -3.04 -8.72 3.33
C TRP A 25 -3.09 -7.78 2.13
N ASP A 26 -2.84 -6.49 2.37
CA ASP A 26 -2.77 -5.49 1.31
C ASP A 26 -1.62 -4.51 1.53
N ALA A 27 -1.26 -3.76 0.49
CA ALA A 27 -0.15 -2.82 0.52
C ALA A 27 -0.47 -1.60 -0.34
N CYS A 28 0.10 -0.44 0.01
CA CYS A 28 -0.06 0.78 -0.78
C CYS A 28 0.46 0.68 -2.23
N THR A 29 1.25 -0.36 -2.53
CA THR A 29 1.75 -0.71 -3.87
C THR A 29 0.75 -1.53 -4.68
N SER A 30 -0.23 -2.15 -4.03
CA SER A 30 -1.30 -2.94 -4.67
C SER A 30 -2.29 -2.05 -5.40
N THR A 31 -2.89 -2.56 -6.48
CA THR A 31 -3.91 -1.83 -7.23
C THR A 31 -5.17 -1.59 -6.39
N ASN A 32 -5.55 -2.55 -5.53
CA ASN A 32 -6.82 -2.48 -4.80
C ASN A 32 -6.80 -1.49 -3.63
N TYR A 33 -5.65 -1.27 -3.00
CA TYR A 33 -5.48 -0.39 -1.83
C TYR A 33 -6.10 1.01 -1.95
N ARG A 34 -6.12 1.58 -3.17
CA ARG A 34 -6.61 2.94 -3.44
C ARG A 34 -7.88 2.96 -4.27
N ARG A 35 -8.52 1.80 -4.48
CA ARG A 35 -9.78 1.71 -5.22
C ARG A 35 -10.91 2.17 -4.30
N ALA A 36 -11.57 3.25 -4.68
CA ALA A 36 -12.74 3.78 -3.99
C ALA A 36 -14.03 3.17 -4.54
N ALA A 37 -15.14 3.39 -3.82
CA ALA A 37 -16.48 3.09 -4.30
C ALA A 37 -16.71 3.74 -5.68
N GLY A 38 -17.37 3.02 -6.59
CA GLY A 38 -17.50 3.43 -8.00
C GLY A 38 -16.29 3.09 -8.88
N GLY A 39 -15.28 2.39 -8.35
CA GLY A 39 -14.15 1.88 -9.12
C GLY A 39 -13.05 2.91 -9.40
N HIS A 40 -13.20 4.15 -8.95
CA HIS A 40 -12.17 5.17 -9.09
C HIS A 40 -10.90 4.77 -8.33
N ASN A 41 -9.73 5.05 -8.94
CA ASN A 41 -8.44 4.79 -8.32
C ASN A 41 -7.52 5.98 -8.57
N SER A 42 -7.14 6.69 -7.50
CA SER A 42 -6.31 7.89 -7.63
C SER A 42 -4.88 7.58 -8.07
N ARG A 43 -4.45 6.31 -8.06
CA ARG A 43 -3.11 5.84 -8.45
C ARG A 43 -3.23 4.52 -9.26
N PRO A 44 -3.77 4.58 -10.49
CA PRO A 44 -4.09 3.39 -11.27
C PRO A 44 -2.84 2.68 -11.79
N THR A 45 -1.73 3.40 -11.99
CA THR A 45 -0.49 2.87 -12.55
C THR A 45 0.48 2.38 -11.48
N LYS A 46 1.27 1.35 -11.80
CA LYS A 46 2.34 0.84 -10.92
C LYS A 46 3.35 1.96 -10.55
N PRO A 47 3.87 2.77 -11.50
CA PRO A 47 4.81 3.85 -11.16
C PRO A 47 4.24 4.86 -10.16
N GLY A 48 2.97 5.25 -10.29
CA GLY A 48 2.34 6.18 -9.35
C GLY A 48 2.24 5.64 -7.92
N ARG A 49 2.00 4.32 -7.77
CA ARG A 49 1.97 3.67 -6.46
C ARG A 49 3.35 3.50 -5.85
N ILE A 50 4.34 3.11 -6.66
CA ILE A 50 5.74 3.02 -6.21
C ILE A 50 6.23 4.41 -5.80
N ARG A 51 6.04 5.45 -6.61
CA ARG A 51 6.39 6.84 -6.25
C ARG A 51 5.80 7.23 -4.90
N ASN A 52 4.53 6.93 -4.66
CA ASN A 52 3.90 7.22 -3.37
C ASN A 52 4.59 6.51 -2.19
N ARG A 53 5.03 5.25 -2.36
CA ARG A 53 5.76 4.51 -1.31
C ARG A 53 7.04 5.24 -0.89
N PHE A 54 7.77 5.84 -1.82
CA PHE A 54 8.94 6.67 -1.53
C PHE A 54 8.54 8.02 -0.94
N PHE A 55 7.56 8.71 -1.55
CA PHE A 55 7.17 10.06 -1.12
C PHE A 55 6.61 10.09 0.31
N CYS A 56 5.83 9.08 0.71
CA CYS A 56 5.38 8.93 2.10
C CYS A 56 6.53 8.79 3.13
N LYS A 57 7.77 8.53 2.70
CA LYS A 57 8.93 8.41 3.58
C LYS A 57 9.88 9.60 3.49
N PHE A 58 10.05 10.15 2.29
CA PHE A 58 11.12 11.10 1.98
C PHE A 58 10.63 12.49 1.56
N CYS A 59 9.32 12.68 1.37
CA CYS A 59 8.74 13.95 0.93
C CYS A 59 7.61 14.37 1.88
N TYR A 60 6.46 13.69 1.84
CA TYR A 60 5.28 14.08 2.63
C TYR A 60 5.54 14.03 4.13
N TYR A 61 6.17 12.96 4.63
CA TYR A 61 6.37 12.81 6.07
C TYR A 61 7.37 13.85 6.63
N PRO A 62 8.51 14.12 5.98
CA PRO A 62 9.35 15.27 6.33
C PRO A 62 8.65 16.62 6.24
N GLU A 63 7.85 16.86 5.20
CA GLU A 63 7.10 18.12 5.03
C GLU A 63 6.09 18.33 6.17
N ASP A 64 5.38 17.27 6.57
CA ASP A 64 4.33 17.35 7.58
C ASP A 64 4.89 17.36 9.02
N PHE A 65 6.01 16.65 9.28
CA PHE A 65 6.46 16.38 10.64
C PHE A 65 7.92 16.75 10.94
N GLY A 66 8.74 16.99 9.92
CA GLY A 66 10.18 17.29 10.05
C GLY A 66 11.13 16.12 9.74
N PRO A 67 11.08 14.98 10.46
CA PRO A 67 12.04 13.90 10.25
C PRO A 67 11.67 13.04 9.04
N LEU A 68 12.63 12.22 8.57
CA LEU A 68 12.36 11.18 7.58
C LEU A 68 11.40 10.13 8.14
N GLY A 69 10.40 9.74 7.33
CA GLY A 69 9.52 8.61 7.64
C GLY A 69 10.20 7.25 7.44
N CYS A 70 11.43 7.23 6.94
CA CYS A 70 12.27 6.04 6.86
C CYS A 70 13.20 5.96 8.07
N VAL A 71 13.02 4.92 8.90
CA VAL A 71 13.86 4.67 10.10
C VAL A 71 14.88 3.54 9.89
N GLY A 72 15.16 3.14 8.65
CA GLY A 72 16.15 2.08 8.37
C GLY A 72 15.74 0.65 8.76
N CYS A 73 14.48 0.39 9.08
CA CYS A 73 14.01 -0.91 9.58
C CYS A 73 14.10 -2.12 8.61
N GLY A 74 14.56 -1.95 7.36
CA GLY A 74 14.78 -3.05 6.39
C GLY A 74 13.53 -3.78 5.85
N ARG A 75 12.36 -3.67 6.52
CA ARG A 75 11.12 -4.39 6.14
C ARG A 75 10.69 -4.20 4.68
N CYS A 76 11.01 -3.05 4.10
CA CYS A 76 10.68 -2.73 2.72
C CYS A 76 11.44 -3.57 1.70
N VAL A 77 12.70 -3.88 1.97
CA VAL A 77 13.58 -4.71 1.13
C VAL A 77 13.19 -6.17 1.29
N VAL A 78 13.11 -6.65 2.54
CA VAL A 78 12.77 -8.05 2.87
C VAL A 78 11.43 -8.49 2.28
N SER A 79 10.43 -7.61 2.26
CA SER A 79 9.09 -7.94 1.75
C SER A 79 8.91 -7.66 0.25
N CYS A 80 9.94 -7.23 -0.46
CA CYS A 80 9.81 -6.86 -1.86
C CYS A 80 9.76 -8.11 -2.75
N PRO A 81 8.70 -8.34 -3.54
CA PRO A 81 8.59 -9.55 -4.38
C PRO A 81 9.49 -9.53 -5.61
N VAL A 82 10.09 -8.38 -5.92
CA VAL A 82 10.90 -8.12 -7.12
C VAL A 82 12.24 -7.45 -6.77
N ASP A 83 12.65 -7.60 -5.51
CA ASP A 83 13.99 -7.22 -5.03
C ASP A 83 14.39 -5.75 -5.26
N ILE A 84 13.45 -4.82 -5.09
CA ILE A 84 13.75 -3.38 -5.11
C ILE A 84 14.40 -2.98 -3.78
N ASP A 85 15.64 -2.51 -3.84
CA ASP A 85 16.30 -1.84 -2.73
C ASP A 85 16.03 -0.33 -2.74
N ILE A 86 15.42 0.14 -1.66
CA ILE A 86 15.10 1.56 -1.48
C ILE A 86 16.35 2.44 -1.35
N ARG A 87 17.46 1.88 -0.86
CA ARG A 87 18.73 2.58 -0.61
C ARG A 87 19.42 2.89 -1.93
N GLU A 88 19.48 1.90 -2.81
CA GLU A 88 20.06 2.04 -4.16
C GLU A 88 19.30 3.09 -4.95
N VAL A 89 17.97 2.96 -5.01
CA VAL A 89 17.12 3.94 -5.72
C VAL A 89 17.30 5.35 -5.17
N MET A 90 17.49 5.51 -3.85
CA MET A 90 17.68 6.84 -3.26
C MET A 90 19.10 7.38 -3.47
N GLY A 91 20.11 6.52 -3.50
CA GLY A 91 21.45 6.89 -3.94
C GLY A 91 21.45 7.42 -5.38
N ASP A 92 20.81 6.69 -6.29
CA ASP A 92 20.71 7.07 -7.70
C ASP A 92 19.97 8.39 -7.90
N VAL A 93 18.88 8.62 -7.17
CA VAL A 93 18.11 9.87 -7.26
C VAL A 93 18.87 11.04 -6.65
N ALA A 94 19.61 10.83 -5.56
CA ALA A 94 20.41 11.89 -4.93
C ALA A 94 21.67 12.26 -5.73
N ALA A 95 22.16 11.36 -6.58
CA ALA A 95 23.31 11.59 -7.45
C ALA A 95 22.96 12.30 -8.77
N ARG A 96 21.66 12.52 -9.04
CA ARG A 96 21.16 13.27 -10.21
C ARG A 96 20.98 14.74 -9.89
#